data_AF-A0A539E9I5-F1
#
_entry.id   AF-A0A539E9I5-F1
#
_cell.length_a   1.000
_cell.length_b   1.000
_cell.length_c   1.000
_cell.angle_alpha   90.00
_cell.angle_beta   90.00
_cell.angle_gamma   90.00
#
_symmetry.space_group_name_H-M   'P 1'
#
loop_
_entity.id
_entity.type
_entity.pdbx_description
1 polymer ?
#
loop_
_entity_poly.entity_id
_entity_poly.type
_entity_poly.pdbx_seq_one_letter_code
_entity_poly.pdbx_strand_id
1 'polypeptide(L)' 'AGPRVIQQTVRETLPEGFQRSEFLLAHGALDMIVDRRELRDKIAGLLAKLRVYRTI' A
#
# COMPACT_ATOMS: atom_id res chain seq x y z
N ALA A 1 13.90 0.84 4.58
CA ALA A 1 14.65 0.27 5.72
C ALA A 1 13.67 -0.37 6.70
N GLY A 2 14.09 -1.42 7.42
CA GLY A 2 13.23 -2.03 8.46
C GLY A 2 13.02 -1.08 9.65
N PRO A 3 11.95 -1.27 10.44
CA PRO A 3 11.57 -0.34 11.50
C PRO A 3 12.67 -0.18 12.57
N ARG A 4 13.41 -1.26 12.87
CA ARG A 4 14.56 -1.23 13.80
C ARG A 4 15.68 -0.30 13.33
N VAL A 5 16.03 -0.35 12.05
CA VAL A 5 17.11 0.50 11.50
C VAL A 5 16.67 1.96 11.54
N ILE A 6 15.40 2.23 11.18
CA ILE A 6 14.86 3.60 11.19
C ILE A 6 14.88 4.17 12.61
N GLN A 7 14.37 3.45 13.61
CA GLN A 7 14.41 3.89 15.02
C GLN A 7 15.83 4.23 15.48
N GLN A 8 16.81 3.40 15.13
CA GLN A 8 18.21 3.64 15.49
C GLN A 8 18.76 4.91 14.82
N THR A 9 18.32 5.22 13.61
CA THR A 9 18.74 6.42 12.88
C THR A 9 18.07 7.69 13.42
N VAL A 10 16.75 7.68 13.62
CA VAL A 10 16.00 8.88 14.06
C VAL A 10 16.06 9.11 15.58
N ARG A 11 16.44 8.10 16.36
CA ARG A 11 16.49 8.12 17.85
C ARG A 11 15.16 8.47 18.51
N GLU A 12 14.07 8.14 17.84
CA GLU A 12 12.70 8.32 18.31
C GLU A 12 11.93 6.99 18.19
N THR A 13 10.89 6.83 19.01
CA THR A 13 9.93 5.75 18.87
C THR A 13 9.11 5.96 17.61
N LEU A 14 9.01 4.93 16.77
CA LEU A 14 8.13 4.99 15.60
C LEU A 14 6.66 5.00 16.02
N PRO A 15 5.79 5.71 15.30
CA PRO A 15 4.35 5.69 15.54
C PRO A 15 3.78 4.26 15.56
N GLU A 16 2.68 4.07 16.28
CA GLU A 16 1.95 2.81 16.22
C GLU A 16 1.53 2.50 14.79
N GLY A 17 1.67 1.23 14.40
CA GLY A 17 1.31 0.79 13.05
C GLY A 17 2.24 1.33 11.97
N PHE A 18 3.38 1.97 12.29
CA PHE A 18 4.35 2.38 11.28
C PHE A 18 4.71 1.22 10.35
N GLN A 19 4.68 1.47 9.03
CA GLN A 19 4.83 0.47 7.95
C GLN A 19 3.72 -0.59 7.84
N ARG A 20 2.64 -0.52 8.63
CA ARG A 20 1.42 -1.30 8.40
C ARG A 20 0.62 -0.70 7.24
N SER A 21 -0.18 -1.52 6.58
CA SER A 21 -0.97 -1.12 5.43
C SER A 21 -1.88 0.07 5.75
N GLU A 22 -2.50 0.08 6.93
CA GLU A 22 -3.40 1.13 7.40
C GLU A 22 -2.68 2.47 7.57
N PHE A 23 -1.48 2.43 8.17
CA PHE A 23 -0.64 3.61 8.32
C PHE A 23 -0.22 4.15 6.96
N LEU A 24 0.23 3.28 6.05
CA LEU A 24 0.68 3.69 4.72
C LEU A 24 -0.47 4.26 3.87
N LEU A 25 -1.68 3.69 3.98
CA LEU A 25 -2.88 4.21 3.34
C LEU A 25 -3.23 5.62 3.87
N ALA A 26 -3.22 5.81 5.20
CA ALA A 26 -3.53 7.11 5.81
C ALA A 26 -2.54 8.23 5.41
N HIS A 27 -1.31 7.88 5.04
CA HIS A 27 -0.28 8.82 4.57
C HIS A 27 -0.18 8.92 3.04
N GLY A 28 -1.12 8.30 2.30
CA GLY A 28 -1.19 8.39 0.83
C GLY A 28 -0.10 7.60 0.10
N ALA A 29 0.61 6.70 0.78
CA ALA A 29 1.62 5.84 0.16
C ALA A 29 1.01 4.58 -0.49
N LEU A 30 -0.24 4.24 -0.15
CA LEU A 30 -1.03 3.19 -0.78
C LEU A 30 -2.37 3.76 -1.25
N ASP A 31 -2.88 3.28 -2.37
CA ASP A 31 -4.21 3.67 -2.88
C ASP A 31 -5.35 2.89 -2.23
N MET A 32 -5.10 1.62 -1.85
CA MET A 32 -6.12 0.74 -1.28
C MET A 32 -5.54 -0.43 -0.50
N ILE A 33 -6.33 -0.95 0.45
CA ILE A 33 -6.11 -2.23 1.13
C ILE A 33 -7.25 -3.16 0.72
N VAL A 34 -6.92 -4.39 0.34
CA VAL A 34 -7.89 -5.34 -0.24
C VAL A 34 -7.79 -6.66 0.50
N ASP A 35 -8.95 -7.20 0.91
CA ASP A 35 -8.99 -8.53 1.51
C ASP A 35 -8.48 -9.57 0.49
N ARG A 36 -7.72 -10.56 0.96
CA ARG A 36 -7.09 -11.54 0.10
C ARG A 36 -8.11 -12.31 -0.75
N ARG A 37 -9.34 -12.53 -0.26
CA ARG A 37 -10.42 -13.23 -0.96
C ARG A 37 -10.93 -12.45 -2.17
N GLU A 38 -10.84 -11.13 -2.15
CA GLU A 38 -11.31 -10.23 -3.22
C GLU A 38 -10.21 -9.89 -4.24
N LEU A 39 -8.96 -10.29 -3.96
CA LEU A 39 -7.81 -9.81 -4.70
C LEU A 39 -7.86 -10.16 -6.19
N ARG A 40 -8.34 -11.37 -6.53
CA ARG A 40 -8.43 -11.83 -7.92
C ARG A 40 -9.32 -10.90 -8.74
N ASP A 41 -10.51 -10.62 -8.25
CA ASP A 41 -11.51 -9.82 -8.97
C ASP A 41 -11.10 -8.35 -8.98
N LYS A 42 -10.48 -7.85 -7.89
CA LYS A 42 -9.94 -6.50 -7.85
C LYS A 42 -8.87 -6.27 -8.91
N ILE A 43 -7.87 -7.17 -8.99
CA ILE A 43 -6.78 -7.07 -9.98
C ILE A 43 -7.34 -7.14 -11.40
N ALA A 44 -8.23 -8.12 -11.68
CA ALA A 44 -8.85 -8.25 -13.00
C ALA A 44 -9.61 -6.97 -13.40
N GLY A 45 -10.37 -6.40 -12.47
CA GLY A 45 -11.14 -5.17 -12.69
C GLY A 45 -10.27 -3.92 -12.89
N LEU A 46 -9.10 -3.83 -12.24
CA LEU A 46 -8.14 -2.74 -12.44
C LEU A 46 -7.47 -2.85 -13.82
N LEU A 47 -6.99 -4.03 -14.17
CA LEU A 47 -6.38 -4.29 -15.48
C LEU A 47 -7.36 -4.01 -16.62
N ALA A 48 -8.62 -4.43 -16.50
CA ALA A 48 -9.65 -4.16 -17.50
C ALA A 48 -9.80 -2.65 -17.77
N LYS A 49 -9.87 -1.82 -16.72
CA LYS A 49 -9.98 -0.36 -16.85
C LYS A 49 -8.74 0.28 -17.49
N LEU A 50 -7.55 -0.20 -17.14
CA LEU A 50 -6.30 0.33 -17.66
C LEU A 50 -6.01 -0.10 -19.11
N ARG A 51 -6.54 -1.25 -19.55
CA ARG A 51 -6.37 -1.74 -20.94
C ARG A 51 -7.20 -0.98 -21.97
N VAL A 52 -8.26 -0.29 -21.57
CA VAL A 52 -9.14 0.47 -22.48
C VAL A 52 -8.43 1.69 -23.09
N TYR A 53 -7.33 2.17 -22.49
CA TYR A 53 -6.59 3.34 -22.98
C TYR A 53 -5.60 3.07 -24.12
N ARG A 54 -5.57 1.86 -24.71
CA ARG A 54 -4.57 1.48 -25.72
C ARG A 54 -5.12 1.17 -27.12
N THR A 55 -6.30 1.66 -27.46
CA THR A 55 -6.86 1.53 -28.82
C THR A 55 -7.39 2.87 -29.30
N ILE A 56 -6.46 3.75 -29.65
CA ILE A 56 -6.62 4.80 -30.65
C ILE A 56 -5.29 4.84 -31.43
#